data_AF-A0A1F3TKB8-F1
#
_entry.id   AF-A0A1F3TKB8-F1
#
_cell.length_a   1.000
_cell.length_b   1.000
_cell.length_c   1.000
_cell.angle_alpha   90.00
_cell.angle_beta   90.00
_cell.angle_gamma   90.00
#
_symmetry.space_group_name_H-M   'P 1'
#
loop_
_entity.id
_entity.type
_entity.pdbx_description
1 polymer ?
#
loop_
_entity_poly.entity_id
_entity_poly.type
_entity_poly.pdbx_seq_one_letter_code
_entity_poly.pdbx_strand_id
1 'polypeptide(L)' 'MSKVREYINETVTEMVHRVTWPTWKELQANTIIVVVASVIIALIIFGMDFTVGITGDKDSTWKGILGFIYKMF' A
#
# COMPACT_ATOMS: atom_id res chain seq x y z
N MET A 1 -26.41 -22.78 22.41
CA MET A 1 -24.94 -22.87 22.24
C MET A 1 -24.50 -23.98 21.27
N SER A 2 -25.14 -25.17 21.22
CA SER A 2 -24.74 -26.20 20.24
C SER A 2 -25.01 -25.79 18.79
N LYS A 3 -26.21 -25.23 18.50
CA LYS A 3 -26.61 -24.84 17.14
C LYS A 3 -25.68 -23.83 16.45
N VAL A 4 -25.13 -22.87 17.19
CA VAL A 4 -24.19 -21.87 16.64
C VAL A 4 -22.84 -22.50 16.33
N ARG A 5 -22.37 -23.39 17.20
CA ARG A 5 -21.12 -24.14 16.98
C ARG A 5 -21.22 -25.09 15.79
N GLU A 6 -22.37 -25.74 15.64
CA GLU A 6 -22.68 -26.62 14.51
C GLU A 6 -22.73 -25.84 13.19
N TYR A 7 -23.43 -24.70 13.17
CA TYR A 7 -23.51 -23.81 12.01
C TYR A 7 -22.14 -23.25 11.56
N ILE A 8 -21.27 -22.86 12.49
CA ILE A 8 -19.90 -22.42 12.17
C ILE A 8 -19.09 -23.58 11.59
N ASN A 9 -19.21 -24.79 12.14
CA ASN A 9 -18.52 -25.96 11.60
C ASN A 9 -19.00 -26.32 10.18
N GLU A 10 -20.30 -26.24 9.92
CA GLU A 10 -20.87 -26.45 8.58
C GLU A 10 -20.39 -25.38 7.60
N THR A 11 -20.38 -24.11 8.01
CA THR A 11 -19.91 -22.98 7.20
C THR A 11 -18.42 -23.10 6.87
N VAL A 12 -17.58 -23.49 7.83
CA VAL A 12 -16.14 -23.71 7.58
C VAL A 12 -15.95 -24.88 6.61
N THR A 13 -16.72 -25.96 6.77
CA THR A 13 -16.66 -27.11 5.87
C THR A 13 -17.09 -26.71 4.45
N GLU A 14 -18.13 -25.89 4.30
CA GLU A 14 -18.60 -25.37 3.02
C GLU A 14 -17.58 -24.43 2.38
N MET A 15 -17.05 -23.45 3.12
CA MET A 15 -16.07 -22.50 2.60
C MET A 15 -14.75 -23.16 2.19
N VAL A 16 -14.38 -24.30 2.79
CA VAL A 16 -13.14 -25.02 2.42
C VAL A 16 -13.36 -26.01 1.27
N HIS A 17 -14.52 -26.68 1.19
CA HIS A 17 -14.75 -27.77 0.24
C HIS A 17 -15.62 -27.39 -0.97
N ARG A 18 -16.39 -26.32 -0.90
CA ARG A 18 -17.29 -25.85 -1.98
C ARG A 18 -16.81 -24.56 -2.65
N VAL A 19 -15.72 -23.96 -2.17
CA VAL A 19 -15.14 -22.75 -2.77
C VAL A 19 -13.78 -23.08 -3.38
N THR A 20 -13.57 -22.62 -4.61
CA THR A 20 -12.28 -22.70 -5.28
C THR A 20 -11.37 -21.60 -4.74
N TRP A 21 -10.59 -21.92 -3.71
CA TRP A 21 -9.50 -21.04 -3.28
C TRP A 21 -8.41 -20.99 -4.36
N PRO A 22 -7.84 -19.81 -4.64
CA PRO A 22 -6.71 -19.70 -5.54
C PRO A 22 -5.55 -20.54 -5.01
N THR A 23 -4.76 -21.10 -5.90
CA THR A 23 -3.58 -21.86 -5.49
C THR A 23 -2.57 -20.92 -4.81
N TRP A 24 -1.75 -21.45 -3.90
CA TRP A 24 -0.71 -20.66 -3.21
C TRP A 24 0.21 -19.89 -4.18
N LYS A 25 0.48 -20.48 -5.35
CA LYS A 25 1.30 -19.85 -6.40
C LYS A 25 0.61 -18.65 -7.03
N GLU A 26 -0.70 -18.76 -7.32
CA GLU A 26 -1.48 -17.65 -7.86
C GLU A 26 -1.65 -16.52 -6.84
N LEU A 27 -1.86 -16.87 -5.57
CA LEU A 27 -1.94 -15.89 -4.49
C LEU A 27 -0.64 -15.08 -4.39
N GLN A 28 0.50 -15.76 -4.39
CA GLN A 28 1.82 -15.13 -4.33
C GLN A 28 2.09 -14.27 -5.57
N ALA A 29 1.73 -14.74 -6.77
CA ALA A 29 1.87 -13.97 -8.00
C ALA A 29 1.11 -12.64 -7.94
N ASN A 30 -0.14 -12.67 -7.46
CA ASN A 30 -0.96 -11.47 -7.29
C ASN A 30 -0.37 -10.53 -6.24
N THR A 31 0.10 -11.05 -5.11
CA THR A 31 0.75 -10.25 -4.07
C THR A 31 2.02 -9.57 -4.58
N ILE A 32 2.85 -10.26 -5.36
CA ILE A 32 4.08 -9.69 -5.92
C ILE A 32 3.76 -8.48 -6.81
N ILE A 33 2.73 -8.59 -7.65
CA ILE A 33 2.29 -7.47 -8.50
C ILE A 33 1.90 -6.25 -7.65
N VAL A 34 1.14 -6.46 -6.58
CA VAL A 34 0.71 -5.37 -5.67
C VAL A 34 1.90 -4.75 -4.94
N VAL A 35 2.87 -5.54 -4.49
CA VAL A 35 4.09 -5.04 -3.84
C VAL A 35 4.93 -4.20 -4.80
N VAL A 36 5.06 -4.62 -6.06
CA VAL A 36 5.78 -3.82 -7.07
C VAL A 36 5.05 -2.50 -7.34
N ALA A 37 3.71 -2.54 -7.44
CA ALA A 37 2.92 -1.33 -7.64
C ALA A 37 3.06 -0.35 -6.45
N SER A 38 3.05 -0.84 -5.20
CA SER A 38 3.21 0.01 -4.02
C SER A 38 4.59 0.66 -3.94
N VAL A 39 5.65 -0.06 -4.35
CA VAL A 39 7.01 0.49 -4.43
C VAL A 39 7.08 1.62 -5.46
N ILE A 40 6.46 1.46 -6.63
CA ILE A 40 6.43 2.51 -7.66
C ILE A 40 5.71 3.75 -7.13
N ILE A 41 4.56 3.58 -6.48
CA ILE A 41 3.81 4.69 -5.88
C ILE A 41 4.64 5.39 -4.79
N ALA A 42 5.34 4.63 -3.95
CA ALA A 42 6.22 5.18 -2.92
C ALA A 42 7.35 6.03 -3.53
N LEU A 43 7.95 5.60 -4.64
CA LEU A 43 8.98 6.37 -5.35
C LEU A 43 8.42 7.66 -5.95
N ILE A 44 7.18 7.64 -6.47
CA ILE A 44 6.52 8.83 -7.00
C ILE A 44 6.24 9.83 -5.88
N ILE A 45 5.72 9.38 -4.74
CA ILE A 45 5.51 10.22 -3.56
C ILE A 45 6.84 10.79 -3.08
N PHE A 46 7.89 9.98 -3.01
CA PHE A 46 9.23 10.46 -2.66
C PHE A 46 9.73 11.55 -3.62
N GLY A 47 9.48 11.42 -4.92
CA GLY A 47 9.80 12.47 -5.91
C GLY A 47 8.98 13.75 -5.72
N MET A 48 7.70 13.64 -5.41
CA MET A 48 6.83 14.79 -5.11
C MET A 48 7.26 15.47 -3.80
N ASP A 49 7.53 14.70 -2.76
CA ASP A 49 8.04 15.19 -1.48
C ASP A 49 9.45 15.77 -1.62
N PHE A 50 10.30 15.27 -2.51
CA PHE A 50 11.61 15.89 -2.77
C PHE A 50 11.50 17.23 -3.52
N THR A 51 10.56 17.34 -4.45
CA THR A 51 10.37 18.57 -5.27
C THR A 51 9.60 19.67 -4.55
N VAL A 52 8.62 19.28 -3.72
CA VAL A 52 7.70 20.19 -3.00
C VAL A 52 8.02 20.26 -1.50
N GLY A 53 8.65 19.23 -0.94
CA GLY A 53 8.89 19.08 0.49
C GLY A 53 9.64 20.26 1.09
N ILE A 54 8.94 20.89 2.02
CA ILE A 54 9.33 22.11 2.69
C ILE A 54 10.15 21.72 3.92
N THR A 55 11.34 21.16 3.73
CA THR A 55 12.30 21.00 4.83
C THR A 55 12.99 22.33 5.04
N GLY A 56 12.28 23.22 5.73
CA GLY A 56 12.80 24.51 6.17
C GLY A 56 13.93 24.32 7.17
N ASP A 57 15.15 24.48 6.71
CA ASP A 57 16.25 24.91 7.55
C ASP A 57 17.02 26.06 6.86
N LYS A 58 17.56 26.98 7.67
CA LYS A 58 18.18 28.21 7.19
C LYS A 58 19.39 27.94 6.29
N ASP A 59 20.01 26.75 6.41
CA ASP A 59 21.16 26.30 5.62
C ASP A 59 20.88 25.08 4.71
N SER A 60 19.61 24.80 4.37
CA SER A 60 19.25 23.69 3.46
C SER A 60 19.54 24.02 1.99
N THR A 61 20.34 23.17 1.33
CA THR A 61 20.80 23.28 -0.06
C THR A 61 19.71 23.12 -1.11
N TRP A 62 18.53 22.59 -0.73
CA TRP A 62 17.39 22.41 -1.63
C TRP A 62 16.13 22.99 -0.99
N LYS A 63 15.71 24.17 -1.46
CA LYS A 63 14.51 24.86 -0.95
C LYS A 63 13.21 24.48 -1.69
N GLY A 64 13.26 23.49 -2.58
CA GLY A 64 12.13 23.07 -3.41
C GLY A 64 11.59 24.20 -4.30
N ILE A 65 10.56 23.89 -5.11
CA ILE A 65 9.88 24.86 -5.98
C ILE A 65 9.36 26.07 -5.19
N LEU A 66 8.90 25.84 -3.95
CA LEU A 66 8.32 26.87 -3.08
C LEU A 66 9.36 27.88 -2.56
N GLY A 67 10.61 27.46 -2.32
CA GLY A 67 11.69 28.36 -1.93
C GLY A 67 12.16 29.29 -3.04
N PHE A 68 12.03 28.88 -4.30
CA PHE A 68 12.25 29.76 -5.45
C PHE A 68 11.13 30.80 -5.60
N ILE A 69 9.87 30.38 -5.41
CA ILE A 69 8.71 31.30 -5.44
C ILE A 69 8.80 32.32 -4.30
N TYR A 70 9.12 31.89 -3.08
CA TYR A 70 9.26 32.79 -1.92
C TYR A 70 10.48 33.73 -2.01
N LYS A 71 11.51 33.38 -2.80
CA LYS A 71 12.63 34.30 -3.08
C LYS A 71 12.34 35.29 -4.22
N MET A 72 11.35 35.01 -5.06
CA MET A 72 11.00 35.83 -6.22
C MET A 72 10.03 36.96 -5.87
N PHE A 73 9.25 36.79 -4.80
CA PHE A 73 8.36 37.80 -4.22
C PHE A 73 8.96 38.38 -2.93
#